data_AF-A0A2T1EAL3-F1
#
_entry.id   AF-A0A2T1EAL3-F1
#
_cell.length_a   1.000
_cell.length_b   1.000
_cell.length_c   1.000
_cell.angle_alpha   90.00
_cell.angle_beta   90.00
_cell.angle_gamma   90.00
#
_symmetry.space_group_name_H-M   'P 1'
#
loop_
_entity.id
_entity.type
_entity.pdbx_description
1 polymer ?
#
loop_
_entity_poly.entity_id
_entity_poly.type
_entity_poly.pdbx_seq_one_letter_code
_entity_poly.pdbx_strand_id
1 'polypeptide(L)'
;MNIKKLPRSPMRPEKEPGVETEIWQPSWKCFCCHDTGIIHPHLATLAIDEYDYNRDKLPRCVNPGCKAESDWDSEALADSIDYRIGAATCQQLDAISREDWRQTARTQQINIQALAQEMSLRKRDRTAIEEVEAQQRHWEASNADPSQLRAMALEYLGNEYIRGNPL
;
A
#
# COMPACT_ATOMS: atom_id res chain seq x y z
N MET A 1 21.64 0.29 -33.86
CA MET A 1 20.27 -0.24 -33.82
C MET A 1 19.37 0.82 -33.20
N ASN A 2 18.25 1.15 -33.84
CA ASN A 2 17.32 2.18 -33.36
C ASN A 2 16.12 1.49 -32.71
N ILE A 3 15.93 1.70 -31.41
CA ILE A 3 14.86 1.04 -30.65
C ILE A 3 13.57 1.83 -30.83
N LYS A 4 12.53 1.18 -31.37
CA LYS A 4 11.18 1.74 -31.43
C LYS A 4 10.66 1.94 -30.00
N LYS A 5 10.34 3.19 -29.64
CA LYS A 5 9.72 3.51 -28.35
C LYS A 5 8.26 3.08 -28.36
N LEU A 6 7.83 2.42 -27.29
CA LEU A 6 6.42 2.11 -27.04
C LEU A 6 5.69 3.36 -26.52
N PRO A 7 4.39 3.51 -26.80
CA PRO A 7 3.57 4.55 -26.20
C PRO A 7 3.53 4.38 -24.68
N ARG A 8 3.33 5.50 -23.96
CA ARG A 8 3.16 5.47 -22.50
C ARG A 8 1.91 4.67 -22.16
N SER A 9 2.03 3.74 -21.20
CA SER A 9 0.86 3.17 -20.53
C SER A 9 0.09 4.29 -19.82
N PRO A 10 -1.25 4.21 -19.77
CA PRO A 10 -2.04 5.13 -18.96
C PRO A 10 -1.55 5.14 -17.51
N MET A 11 -1.65 6.32 -16.87
CA MET A 11 -1.27 6.48 -15.48
C MET A 11 -2.14 5.56 -14.62
N ARG A 12 -1.57 4.95 -13.58
CA ARG A 12 -2.38 4.12 -12.68
C ARG A 12 -3.44 5.02 -12.03
N PRO A 13 -4.72 4.60 -11.96
CA PRO A 13 -5.78 5.42 -11.39
C PRO A 13 -5.46 5.94 -9.98
N GLU A 14 -4.81 5.11 -9.16
CA GLU A 14 -4.34 5.45 -7.80
C GLU A 14 -3.31 6.60 -7.75
N LYS A 15 -2.74 6.99 -8.89
CA LYS A 15 -1.77 8.09 -9.02
C LYS A 15 -2.35 9.30 -9.74
N GLU A 16 -3.65 9.27 -10.06
CA GLU A 16 -4.31 10.43 -10.65
C GLU A 16 -4.42 11.55 -9.61
N PRO A 17 -4.17 12.82 -10.01
CA PRO A 17 -4.31 13.95 -9.11
C PRO A 17 -5.73 14.02 -8.54
N GLY A 18 -5.87 14.00 -7.21
CA GLY A 18 -7.16 14.10 -6.53
C GLY A 18 -7.77 12.76 -6.06
N VAL A 19 -7.10 11.62 -6.31
CA VAL A 19 -7.51 10.34 -5.73
C VAL A 19 -6.91 10.20 -4.33
N GLU A 20 -7.77 10.15 -3.30
CA GLU A 20 -7.35 9.74 -1.97
C GLU A 20 -6.89 8.28 -2.04
N THR A 21 -5.60 8.05 -1.76
CA THR A 21 -5.07 6.70 -1.66
C THR A 21 -5.55 6.09 -0.35
N GLU A 22 -6.59 5.27 -0.41
CA GLU A 22 -6.90 4.34 0.68
C GLU A 22 -5.67 3.49 0.98
N ILE A 23 -5.44 3.18 2.25
CA ILE A 23 -4.37 2.25 2.62
C ILE A 23 -4.69 0.92 2.00
N TRP A 24 -3.79 0.49 1.10
CA TRP A 24 -3.91 -0.78 0.42
C TRP A 24 -4.13 -1.91 1.43
N GLN A 25 -5.16 -2.73 1.17
CA GLN A 25 -5.43 -3.95 1.93
C GLN A 25 -5.37 -5.15 0.98
N PRO A 26 -4.87 -6.30 1.46
CA PRO A 26 -4.82 -7.50 0.65
C PRO A 26 -6.24 -8.03 0.33
N SER A 27 -6.42 -8.54 -0.88
CA SER A 27 -7.68 -9.12 -1.37
C SER A 27 -7.77 -10.64 -1.18
N TRP A 28 -6.97 -11.20 -0.26
CA TRP A 28 -6.87 -12.64 -0.09
C TRP A 28 -8.18 -13.27 0.37
N LYS A 29 -8.50 -14.44 -0.18
CA LYS A 29 -9.66 -15.23 0.25
C LYS A 29 -9.35 -15.94 1.55
N CYS A 30 -8.13 -16.46 1.69
CA CYS A 30 -7.61 -17.11 2.86
C CYS A 30 -6.36 -16.39 3.37
N PHE A 31 -6.47 -15.77 4.54
CA PHE A 31 -5.42 -15.01 5.19
C PHE A 31 -4.38 -15.92 5.85
N CYS A 32 -4.74 -17.11 6.35
CA CYS A 32 -3.73 -17.97 6.99
C CYS A 32 -2.65 -18.50 6.02
N CYS A 33 -2.96 -18.54 4.72
CA CYS A 33 -2.02 -18.98 3.67
C CYS A 33 -1.76 -17.93 2.58
N HIS A 34 -2.40 -16.76 2.65
CA HIS A 34 -2.38 -15.73 1.59
C HIS A 34 -2.71 -16.29 0.20
N ASP A 35 -3.71 -17.18 0.13
CA ASP A 35 -4.11 -17.92 -1.07
C ASP A 35 -3.03 -18.80 -1.71
N THR A 36 -1.95 -19.13 -0.98
CA THR A 36 -0.88 -20.03 -1.49
C THR A 36 -1.16 -21.51 -1.24
N GLY A 37 -2.08 -21.84 -0.33
CA GLY A 37 -2.35 -23.21 0.08
C GLY A 37 -1.42 -23.75 1.17
N ILE A 38 -0.38 -23.01 1.55
CA ILE A 38 0.53 -23.33 2.67
C ILE A 38 0.39 -22.28 3.77
N ILE A 39 0.22 -22.73 5.01
CA ILE A 39 0.06 -21.83 6.16
C ILE A 39 1.36 -21.05 6.37
N HIS A 40 1.24 -19.74 6.59
CA HIS A 40 2.40 -18.89 6.78
C HIS A 40 3.18 -19.31 8.04
N PRO A 41 4.53 -19.31 8.01
CA PRO A 41 5.34 -19.81 9.13
C PRO A 41 5.02 -19.24 10.51
N HIS A 42 4.80 -17.92 10.62
CA HIS A 42 4.44 -17.27 11.89
C HIS A 42 3.08 -17.73 12.45
N LEU A 43 2.17 -18.22 11.61
CA LEU A 43 0.89 -18.80 12.04
C LEU A 43 1.05 -20.28 12.37
N ALA A 44 1.92 -20.98 11.65
CA ALA A 44 2.25 -22.37 11.94
C ALA A 44 2.83 -22.52 13.35
N THR A 45 3.69 -21.60 13.80
CA THR A 45 4.22 -21.58 15.18
C THR A 45 3.16 -21.40 16.27
N LEU A 46 1.95 -20.93 15.92
CA LEU A 46 0.84 -20.83 16.86
C LEU A 46 0.06 -22.15 17.00
N ALA A 47 0.18 -23.05 16.02
CA ALA A 47 -0.56 -24.30 15.94
C ALA A 47 0.32 -25.55 16.13
N ILE A 48 1.63 -25.42 15.90
CA ILE A 48 2.62 -26.49 16.01
C ILE A 48 3.71 -26.00 16.96
N ASP A 49 3.82 -26.65 18.11
CA ASP A 49 4.84 -26.33 19.12
C ASP A 49 6.24 -26.53 18.53
N GLU A 50 7.14 -25.57 18.83
CA GLU A 50 8.55 -25.58 18.41
C GLU A 50 8.78 -25.68 16.89
N TYR A 51 7.79 -25.30 16.07
CA TYR A 51 7.87 -25.35 14.61
C TYR A 51 9.07 -24.57 14.05
N ASP A 52 9.92 -25.24 13.27
CA ASP A 52 11.05 -24.67 12.55
C ASP A 52 10.82 -24.74 11.04
N TYR A 53 10.53 -23.59 10.43
CA TYR A 53 10.27 -23.46 9.00
C TYR A 53 11.38 -24.00 8.09
N ASN A 54 12.63 -24.02 8.54
CA ASN A 54 13.75 -24.47 7.70
C ASN A 54 13.94 -25.99 7.72
N ARG A 55 13.29 -26.69 8.67
CA ARG A 55 13.52 -28.11 8.94
C ARG A 55 12.24 -28.93 8.86
N ASP A 56 11.13 -28.35 9.26
CA ASP A 56 9.85 -29.03 9.34
C ASP A 56 9.11 -28.99 8.00
N LYS A 57 8.14 -29.90 7.89
CA LYS A 57 7.25 -29.98 6.73
C LYS A 57 6.30 -28.79 6.67
N LEU A 58 5.92 -28.39 5.46
CA LEU A 58 5.07 -27.23 5.20
C LEU A 58 3.61 -27.55 5.55
N PRO A 59 2.99 -26.86 6.52
CA PRO A 59 1.61 -27.15 6.91
C PRO A 59 0.63 -26.73 5.83
N ARG A 60 -0.12 -27.72 5.35
CA ARG A 60 -1.16 -27.50 4.35
C ARG A 60 -2.32 -26.70 4.96
N CYS A 61 -2.79 -25.71 4.20
CA CYS A 61 -4.04 -25.03 4.50
C CYS A 61 -5.21 -25.92 4.07
N VAL A 62 -6.17 -26.12 4.98
CA VAL A 62 -7.45 -26.80 4.71
C VAL A 62 -8.64 -25.93 5.16
N ASN A 63 -8.45 -24.60 5.12
CA ASN A 63 -9.51 -23.66 5.48
C ASN A 63 -10.68 -23.79 4.49
N PRO A 64 -11.93 -24.00 4.95
CA PRO A 64 -13.09 -24.03 4.07
C PRO A 64 -13.20 -22.75 3.23
N GLY A 65 -13.09 -22.89 1.91
CA GLY A 65 -13.11 -21.77 0.96
C GLY A 65 -11.74 -21.39 0.39
N CYS A 66 -10.65 -21.91 0.95
CA CYS A 66 -9.37 -21.95 0.27
C CYS A 66 -9.43 -23.00 -0.84
N LYS A 67 -8.95 -22.68 -2.05
CA LYS A 67 -8.83 -23.63 -3.16
C LYS A 67 -7.40 -23.93 -3.56
N ALA A 68 -6.43 -23.21 -2.98
CA ALA A 68 -5.02 -23.34 -3.33
C ALA A 68 -4.36 -24.60 -2.72
N GLU A 69 -5.05 -25.29 -1.81
CA GLU A 69 -4.56 -26.52 -1.21
C GLU A 69 -4.36 -27.66 -2.23
N SER A 70 -5.17 -27.70 -3.28
CA SER A 70 -5.10 -28.76 -4.31
C SER A 70 -3.80 -28.72 -5.11
N ASP A 71 -3.11 -27.58 -5.13
CA ASP A 71 -1.85 -27.42 -5.85
C ASP A 71 -0.71 -28.22 -5.19
N TRP A 72 -0.92 -28.69 -3.96
CA TRP A 72 0.08 -29.39 -3.14
C TRP A 72 -0.19 -30.90 -2.98
N ASP A 73 -1.22 -31.44 -3.65
CA ASP A 73 -1.65 -32.84 -3.50
C ASP A 73 -0.94 -33.83 -4.44
N SER A 74 0.16 -33.42 -5.06
CA SER A 74 0.96 -34.33 -5.90
C SER A 74 1.81 -35.29 -5.04
N GLU A 75 1.96 -36.54 -5.50
CA GLU A 75 2.78 -37.56 -4.84
C GLU A 75 4.24 -37.12 -4.65
N ALA A 76 4.77 -36.31 -5.58
CA ALA A 76 6.12 -35.76 -5.50
C ALA A 76 6.34 -34.78 -4.34
N LEU A 77 5.27 -34.19 -3.80
CA LEU A 77 5.32 -33.21 -2.72
C LEU A 77 4.89 -33.79 -1.37
N ALA A 78 4.32 -35.00 -1.33
CA ALA A 78 3.74 -35.60 -0.13
C ALA A 78 4.74 -35.67 1.06
N ASP A 79 6.03 -35.87 0.78
CA ASP A 79 7.06 -35.91 1.82
C ASP A 79 7.36 -34.54 2.44
N SER A 80 7.08 -33.46 1.72
CA SER A 80 7.35 -32.07 2.15
C SER A 80 6.15 -31.40 2.82
N ILE A 81 4.96 -32.01 2.75
CA ILE A 81 3.72 -31.43 3.26
C ILE A 81 3.32 -32.04 4.61
N ASP A 82 2.89 -31.18 5.53
CA ASP A 82 2.31 -31.55 6.81
C ASP A 82 0.78 -31.49 6.75
N TYR A 83 0.15 -32.64 6.96
CA TYR A 83 -1.30 -32.83 6.91
C TYR A 83 -1.96 -32.84 8.30
N ARG A 84 -1.22 -32.56 9.38
CA ARG A 84 -1.74 -32.60 10.75
C ARG A 84 -2.71 -31.45 11.06
N ILE A 85 -2.57 -30.31 10.37
CA ILE A 85 -3.45 -29.16 10.61
C ILE A 85 -4.82 -29.41 9.97
N GLY A 86 -5.86 -29.37 10.79
CA GLY A 86 -7.25 -29.52 10.36
C GLY A 86 -7.92 -28.20 9.98
N ALA A 87 -9.12 -28.31 9.38
CA ALA A 87 -9.91 -27.18 8.91
C ALA A 87 -10.25 -26.17 10.03
N ALA A 88 -10.61 -26.66 11.22
CA ALA A 88 -10.94 -25.82 12.37
C ALA A 88 -9.75 -24.95 12.81
N THR A 89 -8.54 -25.52 12.84
CA THR A 89 -7.31 -24.79 13.15
C THR A 89 -7.03 -23.74 12.07
N CYS A 90 -7.17 -24.09 10.79
CA CYS A 90 -6.99 -23.12 9.70
C CYS A 90 -7.95 -21.94 9.80
N GLN A 91 -9.21 -22.17 10.17
CA GLN A 91 -10.19 -21.09 10.39
C GLN A 91 -9.79 -20.15 11.53
N GLN A 92 -9.23 -20.69 12.62
CA GLN A 92 -8.72 -19.88 13.73
C GLN A 92 -7.52 -19.04 13.30
N LEU A 93 -6.54 -19.65 12.61
CA LEU A 93 -5.38 -18.93 12.07
C LEU A 93 -5.78 -17.87 11.05
N ASP A 94 -6.80 -18.13 10.23
CA ASP A 94 -7.35 -17.17 9.27
C ASP A 94 -7.96 -15.96 9.98
N ALA A 95 -8.73 -16.18 11.05
CA ALA A 95 -9.30 -15.11 11.87
C ALA A 95 -8.23 -14.25 12.55
N ILE A 96 -7.19 -14.90 13.11
CA ILE A 96 -6.04 -14.21 13.72
C ILE A 96 -5.35 -13.32 12.68
N SER A 97 -4.98 -13.89 11.53
CA SER A 97 -4.28 -13.16 10.49
C SER A 97 -5.10 -11.99 9.92
N ARG A 98 -6.42 -12.15 9.77
CA ARG A 98 -7.31 -11.04 9.38
C ARG A 98 -7.28 -9.90 10.38
N GLU A 99 -7.29 -10.22 11.67
CA GLU A 99 -7.25 -9.20 12.71
C GLU A 99 -5.89 -8.50 12.74
N ASP A 100 -4.78 -9.22 12.63
CA ASP A 100 -3.43 -8.66 12.54
C ASP A 100 -3.30 -7.68 11.36
N TRP A 101 -3.89 -8.02 10.20
CA TRP A 101 -3.92 -7.14 9.05
C TRP A 101 -4.77 -5.89 9.26
N ARG A 102 -5.92 -6.01 9.94
CA ARG A 102 -6.74 -4.83 10.31
C ARG A 102 -5.98 -3.89 11.23
N GLN A 103 -5.29 -4.42 12.24
CA GLN A 103 -4.49 -3.63 13.17
C GLN A 103 -3.30 -2.97 12.47
N THR A 104 -2.63 -3.70 11.56
CA THR A 104 -1.54 -3.17 10.75
C THR A 104 -2.03 -2.01 9.87
N ALA A 105 -3.14 -2.20 9.15
CA ALA A 105 -3.72 -1.16 8.30
C ALA A 105 -4.10 0.10 9.11
N ARG A 106 -4.74 -0.09 10.27
CA ARG A 106 -5.09 1.02 11.18
C ARG A 106 -3.86 1.76 11.68
N THR A 107 -2.81 1.03 12.06
CA THR A 107 -1.56 1.61 12.56
C THR A 107 -0.85 2.41 11.46
N GLN A 108 -0.81 1.88 10.24
CA GLN A 108 -0.26 2.61 9.09
C GLN A 108 -1.03 3.91 8.82
N GLN A 109 -2.36 3.92 9.00
CA GLN A 109 -3.16 5.13 8.87
C GLN A 109 -2.78 6.22 9.85
N ILE A 110 -2.61 5.85 11.11
CA ILE A 110 -2.19 6.77 12.15
C ILE A 110 -0.78 7.30 11.85
N ASN A 111 0.14 6.43 11.44
CA ASN A 111 1.52 6.83 11.13
C ASN A 111 1.60 7.78 9.93
N ILE A 112 0.81 7.54 8.87
CA ILE A 112 0.75 8.42 7.70
C ILE A 112 0.19 9.79 8.10
N GLN A 113 -0.87 9.82 8.92
CA GLN A 113 -1.44 11.08 9.43
C GLN A 113 -0.43 11.85 10.30
N ALA A 114 0.25 11.17 11.21
CA ALA A 114 1.26 11.77 12.07
C ALA A 114 2.44 12.33 11.26
N LEU A 115 2.94 11.56 10.28
CA LEU A 115 4.01 12.00 9.39
C LEU A 115 3.57 13.20 8.55
N ALA A 116 2.33 13.21 8.03
CA ALA A 116 1.79 14.35 7.30
C ALA A 116 1.71 15.61 8.16
N GLN A 117 1.37 15.48 9.45
CA GLN A 117 1.39 16.58 10.41
C GLN A 117 2.82 17.06 10.70
N GLU A 118 3.79 16.15 10.87
CA GLU A 118 5.19 16.50 11.10
C GLU A 118 5.82 17.21 9.90
N MET A 119 5.54 16.72 8.69
CA MET A 119 6.03 17.32 7.44
C MET A 119 5.25 18.59 7.05
N SER A 120 4.16 18.90 7.73
CA SER A 120 3.41 20.13 7.50
C SER A 120 4.29 21.33 7.84
N LEU A 121 4.53 22.18 6.84
CA LEU A 121 5.17 23.49 7.06
C LEU A 121 4.33 24.43 7.95
N ARG A 122 3.09 24.04 8.29
CA ARG A 122 2.19 24.81 9.13
C ARG A 122 2.19 24.26 10.56
N LYS A 123 2.36 25.15 11.53
CA LYS A 123 2.33 24.83 12.97
C LYS A 123 0.93 24.55 13.54
N ARG A 124 -0.12 24.85 12.78
CA ARG A 124 -1.53 24.65 13.17
C ARG A 124 -2.37 24.31 11.95
N ASP A 125 -3.50 23.66 12.21
CA ASP A 125 -4.52 23.41 11.20
C ASP A 125 -5.10 24.73 10.64
N ARG A 126 -5.62 24.65 9.42
CA ARG A 126 -6.34 25.74 8.78
C ARG A 126 -7.65 25.99 9.51
N THR A 127 -7.94 27.26 9.72
CA THR A 127 -9.31 27.68 10.03
C THR A 127 -10.20 27.45 8.81
N ALA A 128 -11.51 27.36 9.01
CA ALA A 128 -12.47 27.13 7.93
C ALA A 128 -12.32 28.14 6.77
N ILE A 129 -11.99 29.40 7.08
CA ILE A 129 -11.78 30.45 6.07
C ILE A 129 -10.50 30.21 5.28
N GLU A 130 -9.40 29.83 5.94
CA GLU A 130 -8.12 29.52 5.27
C GLU A 130 -8.22 28.27 4.39
N GLU A 131 -9.09 27.32 4.74
CA GLU A 131 -9.36 26.14 3.91
C GLU A 131 -10.06 26.52 2.62
N VAL A 132 -11.10 27.37 2.70
CA VAL A 132 -11.83 27.87 1.52
C VAL A 132 -10.89 28.67 0.61
N GLU A 133 -10.08 29.56 1.15
CA GLU A 133 -9.10 30.30 0.35
C GLU A 133 -8.04 29.40 -0.29
N ALA A 134 -7.60 28.36 0.42
CA ALA A 134 -6.61 27.43 -0.11
C ALA A 134 -7.19 26.56 -1.22
N GLN A 135 -8.44 26.09 -1.07
CA GLN A 135 -9.16 25.38 -2.12
C GLN A 135 -9.38 26.27 -3.34
N GLN A 136 -9.75 27.53 -3.15
CA GLN A 136 -9.92 28.49 -4.23
C GLN A 136 -8.60 28.74 -4.98
N ARG A 137 -7.50 29.01 -4.26
CA ARG A 137 -6.17 29.17 -4.88
C ARG A 137 -5.69 27.91 -5.60
N HIS A 138 -6.00 26.73 -5.06
CA HIS A 138 -5.68 25.47 -5.72
C HIS A 138 -6.47 25.29 -7.02
N TRP A 139 -7.77 25.61 -7.02
CA TRP A 139 -8.60 25.57 -8.21
C TRP A 139 -8.11 26.56 -9.28
N GLU A 140 -7.76 27.78 -8.88
CA GLU A 140 -7.19 28.80 -9.78
C GLU A 140 -5.87 28.33 -10.38
N ALA A 141 -4.97 27.75 -9.59
CA ALA A 141 -3.68 27.25 -10.08
C ALA A 141 -3.82 26.02 -10.99
N SER A 142 -4.71 25.07 -10.65
CA SER A 142 -4.93 23.86 -11.45
C SER A 142 -5.62 24.14 -12.79
N ASN A 143 -6.39 25.23 -12.88
CA ASN A 143 -7.08 25.64 -14.12
C ASN A 143 -6.41 26.83 -14.83
N ALA A 144 -5.28 27.32 -14.32
CA ALA A 144 -4.57 28.43 -14.95
C ALA A 144 -4.00 28.03 -16.31
N ASP A 145 -4.12 28.93 -17.29
CA ASP A 145 -3.56 28.76 -18.62
C ASP A 145 -2.01 28.65 -18.52
N PRO A 146 -1.40 27.59 -19.06
CA PRO A 146 0.06 27.41 -19.06
C PRO A 146 0.84 28.60 -19.65
N SER A 147 0.25 29.36 -20.56
CA SER A 147 0.84 30.56 -21.14
C SER A 147 0.92 31.72 -20.14
N GLN A 148 -0.10 31.90 -19.30
CA GLN A 148 -0.14 32.90 -18.23
C GLN A 148 0.83 32.54 -17.09
N LEU A 149 0.92 31.25 -16.72
CA LEU A 149 1.88 30.78 -15.72
C LEU A 149 3.33 31.01 -16.15
N ARG A 150 3.65 30.82 -17.45
CA ARG A 150 4.98 31.15 -18.00
C ARG A 150 5.27 32.65 -17.99
N ALA A 151 4.29 33.49 -18.33
CA ALA A 151 4.45 34.94 -18.30
C ALA A 151 4.74 35.45 -16.88
N MET A 152 3.98 34.97 -15.89
CA MET A 152 4.21 35.30 -14.47
C MET A 152 5.57 34.82 -13.95
N ALA A 153 6.00 33.62 -14.33
CA ALA A 153 7.31 33.09 -13.92
C ALA A 153 8.48 33.91 -14.51
N LEU A 154 8.35 34.36 -15.76
CA LEU A 154 9.33 35.23 -16.42
C LEU A 154 9.38 36.62 -15.76
N GLU A 155 8.24 37.17 -15.35
CA GLU A 155 8.18 38.46 -14.65
C GLU A 155 8.81 38.38 -13.24
N TYR A 156 8.60 37.28 -12.53
CA TYR A 156 9.21 37.05 -11.22
C TYR A 156 10.74 36.90 -11.31
N LEU A 157 11.23 36.09 -12.26
CA LEU A 157 12.67 35.90 -12.51
C LEU A 157 13.35 37.17 -13.07
N GLY A 158 12.62 37.95 -13.87
CA GLY A 158 13.10 39.25 -14.36
C GLY A 158 13.27 40.29 -13.26
N ASN A 159 12.41 40.27 -12.24
CA ASN A 159 12.48 41.19 -11.10
C ASN A 159 13.59 40.84 -10.08
N GLU A 160 13.96 39.57 -9.92
CA GLU A 160 15.10 39.17 -9.08
C GLU A 160 16.45 39.64 -9.66
N TYR A 161 16.57 39.67 -10.99
CA TYR A 161 17.79 40.17 -11.66
C TYR A 161 18.01 41.67 -11.47
N ILE A 162 16.96 42.44 -11.20
CA ILE A 162 17.02 43.91 -11.02
C ILE A 162 17.37 44.30 -9.56
N ARG A 163 17.09 43.44 -8.57
CA ARG A 163 17.36 43.74 -7.14
C ARG A 163 18.73 43.24 -6.63
N GLY A 164 19.48 42.48 -7.43
CA GLY A 164 20.71 41.80 -7.02
C GLY A 164 22.04 42.53 -7.26
N ASN A 165 22.06 43.77 -7.76
CA ASN A 165 23.32 44.50 -8.00
C ASN A 165 23.20 45.99 -7.68
N PRO A 166 23.51 46.42 -6.45
CA PRO A 166 24.09 47.74 -6.24
C PRO A 166 25.61 47.66 -6.51
N LEU A 167 26.08 48.59 -7.33
CA LEU A 167 27.50 48.83 -7.69
C LEU A 167 28.44 48.90 -6.48
#